data_AF-A0A1E7I6V5-F1
#
_entry.id   AF-A0A1E7I6V5-F1
#
_cell.length_a   1.000
_cell.length_b   1.000
_cell.length_c   1.000
_cell.angle_alpha   90.00
_cell.angle_beta   90.00
_cell.angle_gamma   90.00
#
_symmetry.space_group_name_H-M   'P 1'
#
loop_
_entity.id
_entity.type
_entity.pdbx_description
1 polymer ?
#
loop_
_entity_poly.entity_id
_entity_poly.type
_entity_poly.pdbx_seq_one_letter_code
_entity_poly.pdbx_strand_id
1 'polypeptide(L)'
;MNHKREIPLNAGKLEGRYANYFKVGHNAFEFVIEFSQFYPESEEAELHTRIITSPVYAKGLLEILRDSIKRYEQSFGAISKDDEKGVVRSGVH
;
A
#
# COMPACT_ATOMS: atom_id res chain seq x y z
N MET A 1 -27.47 20.21 -28.93
CA MET A 1 -26.00 20.27 -28.84
C MET A 1 -25.52 19.02 -28.13
N ASN A 2 -24.83 18.12 -28.83
CA ASN A 2 -24.31 16.88 -28.26
C ASN A 2 -22.97 17.17 -27.58
N HIS A 3 -22.96 17.24 -26.25
CA HIS A 3 -21.73 17.24 -25.48
C HIS A 3 -21.16 15.82 -25.44
N LYS A 4 -20.44 15.44 -26.51
CA LYS A 4 -19.51 14.32 -26.46
C LYS A 4 -18.41 14.75 -25.49
N ARG A 5 -18.52 14.33 -24.23
CA ARG A 5 -17.45 14.55 -23.24
C ARG A 5 -16.22 13.81 -23.75
N GLU A 6 -15.27 14.54 -24.29
CA GLU A 6 -13.93 14.04 -24.54
C GLU A 6 -13.33 13.72 -23.16
N ILE A 7 -13.30 12.43 -22.82
CA ILE A 7 -12.59 11.95 -21.64
C ILE A 7 -11.11 12.22 -21.96
N PRO A 8 -10.39 13.05 -21.18
CA PRO A 8 -8.98 13.26 -21.43
C PRO A 8 -8.28 11.91 -21.35
N LEU A 9 -7.66 11.51 -22.48
CA LEU A 9 -6.86 10.30 -22.67
C LEU A 9 -5.54 10.31 -21.87
N ASN A 10 -5.50 11.02 -20.74
CA ASN A 10 -4.39 10.97 -19.80
C ASN A 10 -4.66 9.93 -18.71
N ALA A 11 -5.25 8.80 -19.09
CA ALA A 11 -5.19 7.59 -18.29
C ALA A 11 -3.76 7.05 -18.45
N GLY A 12 -2.82 7.62 -17.67
CA GLY A 12 -1.50 7.03 -17.49
C GLY A 12 -1.70 5.54 -17.20
N LYS A 13 -1.00 4.69 -17.94
CA LYS A 13 -1.10 3.23 -17.79
C LYS A 13 -0.90 2.92 -16.30
N LEU A 14 -1.84 2.18 -15.70
CA LEU A 14 -1.71 1.75 -14.31
C LEU A 14 -0.40 0.95 -14.17
N GLU A 15 0.52 1.47 -13.38
CA GLU A 15 1.80 0.84 -13.09
C GLU A 15 1.75 0.20 -11.70
N GLY A 16 2.09 -1.10 -11.64
CA GLY A 16 2.30 -1.78 -10.37
C GLY A 16 3.74 -1.61 -9.92
N ARG A 17 3.95 -1.18 -8.66
CA ARG A 17 5.27 -1.11 -8.03
C ARG A 17 5.37 -2.17 -6.93
N TYR A 18 6.45 -2.95 -6.95
CA TYR A 18 6.73 -3.92 -5.89
C TYR A 18 7.15 -3.19 -4.61
N ALA A 19 6.61 -3.63 -3.47
CA ALA A 19 6.96 -3.11 -2.15
C ALA A 19 7.14 -4.28 -1.18
N ASN A 20 8.27 -4.30 -0.47
CA ASN A 20 8.55 -5.23 0.64
C ASN A 20 8.74 -4.49 1.97
N TYR A 21 8.73 -3.15 1.95
CA TYR A 21 8.87 -2.32 3.13
C TYR A 21 7.84 -1.20 3.12
N PHE A 22 7.28 -0.89 4.28
CA PHE A 22 6.34 0.20 4.43
C PHE A 22 6.41 0.87 5.80
N LYS A 23 6.15 2.18 5.80
CA LYS A 23 5.99 3.00 7.00
C LYS A 23 4.62 3.65 7.00
N VAL A 24 4.03 3.76 8.18
CA VAL A 24 2.75 4.45 8.38
C VAL A 24 2.95 5.49 9.48
N GLY A 25 2.69 6.75 9.16
CA GLY A 25 2.61 7.85 10.11
C GLY A 25 1.24 8.52 10.03
N HIS A 26 0.87 9.30 11.04
CA HIS A 26 -0.41 10.00 11.03
C HIS A 26 -0.41 11.24 11.93
N ASN A 27 -1.38 12.12 11.69
CA ASN A 27 -1.80 13.16 12.61
C ASN A 27 -3.34 13.17 12.71
N ALA A 28 -3.94 14.19 13.34
CA ALA A 28 -5.39 14.27 13.51
C ALA A 28 -6.19 14.37 12.19
N PHE A 29 -5.55 14.76 11.09
CA PHE A 29 -6.19 15.07 9.81
C PHE A 29 -5.85 14.07 8.71
N GLU A 30 -4.68 13.44 8.77
CA GLU A 30 -4.20 12.57 7.70
C GLU A 30 -3.37 11.38 8.21
N PHE A 31 -3.36 10.34 7.40
CA PHE A 31 -2.45 9.20 7.44
C PHE A 31 -1.54 9.28 6.22
N VAL A 32 -0.26 9.00 6.44
CA VAL A 32 0.76 8.89 5.40
C VAL A 32 1.24 7.44 5.37
N ILE A 33 1.08 6.78 4.23
CA ILE A 33 1.53 5.40 3.99
C ILE A 33 2.62 5.45 2.92
N GLU A 34 3.81 4.98 3.28
CA GLU A 34 4.97 4.97 2.42
C GLU A 34 5.29 3.54 2.01
N PHE A 35 5.36 3.27 0.71
CA PHE A 35 5.76 1.99 0.13
C PHE A 35 7.15 2.14 -0.47
N SER A 36 8.05 1.24 -0.07
CA SER A 36 9.45 1.26 -0.45
C SER A 36 9.95 -0.14 -0.83
N GLN A 37 11.05 -0.15 -1.58
CA GLN A 37 11.85 -1.35 -1.81
C GLN A 37 13.06 -1.32 -0.88
N PHE A 38 13.13 -2.26 0.04
CA PHE A 38 14.26 -2.45 0.93
C PHE A 38 15.19 -3.51 0.36
N TYR A 39 16.47 -3.17 0.25
CA TYR A 39 17.54 -4.07 -0.18
C TYR A 39 18.46 -4.37 1.01
N PRO A 40 18.56 -5.64 1.45
CA PRO A 40 19.43 -6.00 2.58
C PRO A 40 20.90 -5.61 2.39
N GLU A 41 21.38 -5.56 1.15
CA GLU A 41 22.77 -5.27 0.83
C GLU A 41 23.15 -3.79 1.04
N SER A 42 22.21 -2.87 0.83
CA SER A 42 22.43 -1.44 1.03
C SER A 42 21.93 -0.93 2.38
N GLU A 43 21.16 -1.73 3.12
CA GLU A 43 20.42 -1.30 4.32
C GLU A 43 19.51 -0.08 4.09
N GLU A 44 19.21 0.24 2.84
CA GLU A 44 18.43 1.40 2.44
C GLU A 44 17.07 0.97 1.88
N ALA A 45 16.05 1.76 2.21
CA ALA A 45 14.73 1.63 1.62
C ALA A 45 14.52 2.72 0.57
N GLU A 46 14.34 2.33 -0.69
CA GLU A 46 14.01 3.23 -1.79
C GLU A 46 12.51 3.53 -1.77
N LEU A 47 12.14 4.74 -1.34
CA LEU A 47 10.76 5.20 -1.33
C LEU A 47 10.26 5.41 -2.75
N HIS A 48 9.12 4.80 -3.06
CA HIS A 48 8.62 4.78 -4.42
C HIS A 48 7.17 5.25 -4.53
N THR A 49 6.34 5.00 -3.51
CA THR A 49 4.95 5.48 -3.49
C THR A 49 4.61 6.01 -2.11
N ARG A 50 4.06 7.21 -2.04
CA ARG A 50 3.47 7.78 -0.83
C ARG A 50 1.99 8.02 -1.06
N ILE A 51 1.15 7.48 -0.18
CA ILE A 51 -0.29 7.71 -0.15
C ILE A 51 -0.61 8.55 1.07
N ILE A 52 -1.25 9.69 0.86
CA ILE A 52 -1.78 10.55 1.93
C ILE A 52 -3.30 10.43 1.88
N THR A 53 -3.92 10.14 3.01
CA THR A 53 -5.37 9.93 3.07
C THR A 53 -5.96 10.33 4.42
N SER A 54 -7.28 10.55 4.49
CA SER A 54 -7.93 10.87 5.76
C SER A 54 -8.03 9.63 6.68
N PRO A 55 -8.18 9.81 8.01
CA PRO A 55 -8.38 8.71 8.96
C PRO A 55 -9.53 7.76 8.60
N VAL A 56 -10.63 8.27 8.06
CA VAL A 56 -11.80 7.46 7.65
C VAL A 56 -11.43 6.50 6.52
N TYR A 57 -10.70 6.99 5.51
CA TYR A 57 -10.26 6.16 4.39
C TYR A 57 -9.14 5.19 4.77
N ALA A 58 -8.22 5.60 5.66
CA ALA A 58 -7.21 4.69 6.21
C ALA A 58 -7.87 3.52 6.97
N LYS A 59 -8.90 3.79 7.77
CA LYS A 59 -9.67 2.75 8.46
C LYS A 59 -10.40 1.84 7.48
N GLY A 60 -11.06 2.40 6.47
CA GLY A 60 -11.73 1.62 5.42
C GLY A 60 -10.75 0.73 4.64
N LEU A 61 -9.55 1.22 4.32
CA LEU A 61 -8.50 0.45 3.67
C LEU A 61 -8.10 -0.77 4.51
N LEU A 62 -7.90 -0.60 5.82
CA LEU A 62 -7.55 -1.67 6.74
C LEU A 62 -8.62 -2.77 6.78
N GLU A 63 -9.89 -2.38 6.86
CA GLU A 63 -11.02 -3.32 6.90
C GLU A 63 -11.10 -4.14 5.60
N ILE A 64 -11.04 -3.47 4.44
CA ILE A 64 -11.06 -4.13 3.13
C ILE A 64 -9.85 -5.05 2.94
N LEU A 65 -8.66 -4.61 3.36
CA LEU A 65 -7.44 -5.39 3.25
C LEU A 65 -7.48 -6.64 4.14
N ARG A 66 -7.95 -6.52 5.38
CA ARG A 66 -8.13 -7.66 6.30
C ARG A 66 -9.08 -8.71 5.72
N ASP A 67 -10.22 -8.27 5.22
CA ASP A 67 -11.20 -9.19 4.63
C ASP A 67 -10.64 -9.88 3.37
N SER A 68 -9.84 -9.16 2.58
CA SER A 68 -9.19 -9.69 1.39
C SER A 68 -8.13 -10.74 1.72
N ILE A 69 -7.30 -10.48 2.74
CA ILE A 69 -6.31 -11.45 3.24
C ILE A 69 -7.02 -12.71 3.76
N LYS A 70 -8.08 -12.55 4.57
CA LYS A 70 -8.84 -13.69 5.08
C LYS A 70 -9.39 -14.58 3.96
N ARG A 71 -9.96 -13.98 2.90
CA ARG A 71 -10.47 -14.73 1.73
C ARG A 71 -9.34 -15.44 0.96
N TYR A 72 -8.20 -14.78 0.83
CA TYR A 72 -7.00 -15.38 0.23
C TYR A 72 -6.58 -16.61 1.03
N GLU A 73 -6.41 -16.50 2.35
CA GLU A 73 -5.96 -17.60 3.19
C GLU A 73 -6.92 -18.79 3.21
N GLN A 74 -8.23 -18.53 3.13
CA GLN A 74 -9.24 -19.58 2.99
C GLN A 74 -9.11 -20.37 1.68
N SER A 75 -8.58 -19.73 0.63
CA SER A 75 -8.48 -20.31 -0.72
C SER A 75 -7.11 -20.93 -1.01
N PHE A 76 -6.05 -20.36 -0.44
CA PHE A 76 -4.65 -20.69 -0.77
C PHE A 76 -3.83 -21.19 0.43
N GLY A 77 -4.41 -21.21 1.63
CA GLY A 77 -3.71 -21.56 2.87
C GLY A 77 -3.20 -20.33 3.62
N ALA A 78 -2.82 -20.54 4.89
CA ALA A 78 -2.34 -19.46 5.76
C ALA A 78 -1.05 -18.83 5.23
N ILE A 79 -0.93 -17.50 5.34
CA ILE A 79 0.30 -16.79 5.03
C ILE A 79 1.31 -17.12 6.13
N SER A 80 2.41 -17.80 5.77
CA SER A 80 3.47 -18.11 6.73
C SER A 80 4.22 -16.84 7.10
N LYS A 81 4.44 -16.63 8.41
CA LYS A 81 5.30 -15.55 8.89
C LYS A 81 6.79 -15.85 8.71
N ASP A 82 7.15 -17.10 8.46
CA ASP A 82 8.54 -17.52 8.31
C ASP A 82 9.13 -17.17 6.94
N ASP A 83 8.28 -16.75 5.99
CA ASP A 83 8.70 -16.20 4.69
C ASP A 83 9.12 -14.71 4.80
N GLU A 84 8.96 -14.05 5.97
CA GLU A 84 9.27 -12.63 6.21
C GLU A 84 10.77 -12.34 6.45
N LYS A 85 11.73 -13.01 5.80
CA LYS A 85 13.15 -12.56 5.85
C LYS A 85 13.40 -11.19 5.21
N GLY A 86 12.38 -10.51 4.68
CA GLY A 86 12.51 -9.21 4.00
C GLY A 86 11.52 -8.11 4.42
N VAL A 87 10.62 -8.33 5.39
CA VAL A 87 9.64 -7.30 5.81
C VAL A 87 10.00 -6.76 7.19
N VAL A 88 10.90 -5.77 7.23
CA VAL A 88 11.24 -5.05 8.46
C VAL A 88 10.08 -4.12 8.80
N ARG A 89 9.28 -4.46 9.82
CA ARG A 89 8.23 -3.56 10.35
C ARG A 89 8.87 -2.55 11.30
N SER A 90 8.82 -1.26 10.96
CA SER A 90 9.06 -0.19 11.94
C SER A 90 7.78 0.61 12.14
N GLY A 91 7.11 0.36 13.27
CA GLY A 91 6.03 1.23 13.75
C GLY A 91 6.67 2.42 14.45
N VAL A 92 6.64 3.59 13.82
CA VAL A 92 6.99 4.85 14.47
C VAL A 92 5.68 5.50 14.90
N HIS A 93 5.61 5.93 16.16
CA HIS A 93 4.44 6.54 16.80
C HIS A 93 3.86 7.71 16.00
#